data_AF-A0A6P7SKQ5-F1
#
_entry.id   AF-A0A6P7SKQ5-F1
#
_cell.length_a   1.000
_cell.length_b   1.000
_cell.length_c   1.000
_cell.angle_alpha   90.00
_cell.angle_beta   90.00
_cell.angle_gamma   90.00
#
_symmetry.space_group_name_H-M   'P 1'
#
loop_
_entity.id
_entity.type
_entity.pdbx_description
1 polymer ?
#
loop_
_entity_poly.entity_id
_entity_poly.type
_entity_poly.pdbx_seq_one_letter_code
_entity_poly.pdbx_strand_id
1 'polypeptide(L)'
;MEACKKKMNALVADRVNALEKAEELELRLKQVEEERDKIQDDYMFLQKKYGTLEKENDDLNESLAKYQLVEEDKKKVDEELVWMHKKYSNLQREFDEVSVQLDKAQDMMRYTEEKLSETESETQDLNRKINLLELDLTRSESQVEEKRVQAEEDSEKLQSAENRALTAERNVQKLENDIEKLTKELEVEQKKFKTLCEDLDEACSQMMDYVNTQLLYLVLVRITFSYDTQILRYTIQAAFIIIVSVNMEACKKKMNALILERVNALEKAEDISNKYQQLEEEKKKVDDELAWLQKKHGNLERDFDELTGQLEKTQDLLRYTEEKLSETESETQDLNRKINLLESDLTRSEGLLEEKRVQAEDDSTKLQSAESRALEAERNVEKLENDIDKLTKELGDEQAKYKTMCDDLEEACNQMVD
;
A
#
# COMPACT_ATOMS: atom_id res chain seq x y z
N MET A 1 114.71 -120.75 -18.10
CA MET A 1 114.49 -119.59 -19.00
C MET A 1 113.03 -119.18 -19.05
N GLU A 2 112.13 -120.11 -19.38
CA GLU A 2 110.69 -119.87 -19.62
C GLU A 2 109.93 -119.19 -18.47
N ALA A 3 110.18 -119.60 -17.21
CA ALA A 3 109.56 -118.97 -16.03
C ALA A 3 109.86 -117.46 -15.91
N CYS A 4 111.08 -117.03 -16.22
CA CYS A 4 111.43 -115.60 -16.23
C CYS A 4 110.69 -114.85 -17.33
N LYS A 5 110.56 -115.46 -18.52
CA LYS A 5 109.79 -114.90 -19.63
C LYS A 5 108.30 -114.76 -19.28
N LYS A 6 107.72 -115.77 -18.61
CA LYS A 6 106.33 -115.76 -18.13
C LYS A 6 106.10 -114.70 -17.04
N LYS A 7 107.04 -114.53 -16.11
CA LYS A 7 106.96 -113.49 -15.05
C LYS A 7 107.22 -112.08 -15.58
N MET A 8 108.09 -111.92 -16.58
CA MET A 8 108.29 -110.64 -17.28
C MET A 8 107.04 -110.26 -18.09
N ASN A 9 106.44 -111.19 -18.82
CA ASN A 9 105.19 -110.95 -19.55
C ASN A 9 104.03 -110.61 -18.59
N ALA A 10 103.95 -111.24 -17.41
CA ALA A 10 102.98 -110.88 -16.37
C ALA A 10 103.21 -109.44 -15.88
N LEU A 11 104.44 -109.07 -15.50
CA LEU A 11 104.75 -107.70 -15.08
C LEU A 11 104.54 -106.64 -16.17
N VAL A 12 104.71 -107.01 -17.44
CA VAL A 12 104.35 -106.13 -18.58
C VAL A 12 102.83 -106.01 -18.71
N ALA A 13 102.07 -107.10 -18.57
CA ALA A 13 100.60 -107.05 -18.59
C ALA A 13 100.03 -106.27 -17.39
N ASP A 14 100.55 -106.48 -16.19
CA ASP A 14 100.17 -105.73 -14.98
C ASP A 14 100.47 -104.23 -15.14
N ARG A 15 101.63 -103.88 -15.74
CA ARG A 15 101.99 -102.51 -16.08
C ARG A 15 101.07 -101.91 -17.15
N VAL A 16 100.69 -102.66 -18.18
CA VAL A 16 99.75 -102.20 -19.21
C VAL A 16 98.35 -101.99 -18.62
N ASN A 17 97.83 -102.97 -17.88
CA ASN A 17 96.57 -102.86 -17.13
C ASN A 17 96.56 -101.67 -16.14
N ALA A 18 97.71 -101.33 -15.56
CA ALA A 18 97.85 -100.17 -14.66
C ALA A 18 97.90 -98.84 -15.43
N LEU A 19 98.49 -98.81 -16.63
CA LEU A 19 98.49 -97.65 -17.52
C LEU A 19 97.09 -97.40 -18.12
N GLU A 20 96.43 -98.43 -18.64
CA GLU A 20 95.06 -98.35 -19.17
C GLU A 20 94.07 -97.84 -18.09
N LYS A 21 94.23 -98.27 -16.83
CA LYS A 21 93.44 -97.75 -15.70
C LYS A 21 93.82 -96.33 -15.29
N ALA A 22 95.08 -95.92 -15.43
CA ALA A 22 95.46 -94.53 -15.24
C ALA A 22 94.84 -93.63 -16.31
N GLU A 23 94.83 -94.07 -17.57
CA GLU A 23 94.21 -93.37 -18.70
C GLU A 23 92.66 -93.28 -18.54
N GLU A 24 91.99 -94.36 -18.09
CA GLU A 24 90.54 -94.31 -17.77
C GLU A 24 90.25 -93.34 -16.61
N LEU A 25 91.11 -93.29 -15.59
CA LEU A 25 90.96 -92.38 -14.46
C LEU A 25 91.26 -90.93 -14.85
N GLU A 26 92.24 -90.65 -15.71
CA GLU A 26 92.48 -89.31 -16.27
C GLU A 26 91.32 -88.84 -17.15
N LEU A 27 90.67 -89.74 -17.89
CA LEU A 27 89.49 -89.40 -18.70
C LEU A 27 88.29 -89.06 -17.81
N ARG A 28 88.03 -89.85 -16.77
CA ARG A 28 86.99 -89.54 -15.77
C ARG A 28 87.29 -88.26 -15.00
N LEU A 29 88.56 -87.99 -14.66
CA LEU A 29 88.95 -86.75 -14.01
C LEU A 29 88.51 -85.56 -14.86
N LYS A 30 88.90 -85.53 -16.15
CA LYS A 30 88.52 -84.46 -17.09
C LYS A 30 87.01 -84.27 -17.22
N GLN A 31 86.22 -85.35 -17.27
CA GLN A 31 84.75 -85.25 -17.30
C GLN A 31 84.18 -84.60 -16.03
N VAL A 32 84.68 -84.99 -14.85
CA VAL A 32 84.25 -84.42 -13.56
C VAL A 32 84.73 -82.97 -13.40
N GLU A 33 85.90 -82.62 -13.96
CA GLU A 33 86.38 -81.24 -14.01
C GLU A 33 85.52 -80.37 -14.94
N GLU A 34 85.12 -80.86 -16.12
CA GLU A 34 84.16 -80.17 -16.98
C GLU A 34 82.77 -80.00 -16.33
N GLU A 35 82.28 -81.00 -15.59
CA GLU A 35 81.01 -80.91 -14.87
C GLU A 35 81.09 -79.95 -13.68
N ARG A 36 82.20 -79.97 -12.92
CA ARG A 36 82.53 -78.98 -11.88
C ARG A 36 82.48 -77.57 -12.44
N ASP A 37 83.13 -77.34 -13.58
CA ASP A 37 83.25 -75.99 -14.16
C ASP A 37 81.89 -75.49 -14.68
N LYS A 38 81.07 -76.36 -15.31
CA LYS A 38 79.67 -76.05 -15.67
C LYS A 38 78.83 -75.70 -14.44
N ILE A 39 78.93 -76.47 -13.36
CA ILE A 39 78.22 -76.22 -12.10
C ILE A 39 78.71 -74.94 -11.43
N GLN A 40 79.99 -74.60 -11.54
CA GLN A 40 80.56 -73.36 -11.02
C GLN A 40 80.08 -72.13 -11.79
N ASP A 41 79.99 -72.21 -13.12
CA ASP A 41 79.39 -71.17 -13.97
C ASP A 41 77.89 -71.00 -13.69
N ASP A 42 77.12 -72.09 -13.60
CA ASP A 42 75.70 -72.06 -13.20
C ASP A 42 75.52 -71.45 -11.80
N TYR A 43 76.39 -71.79 -10.84
CA TYR A 43 76.37 -71.21 -9.50
C TYR A 43 76.66 -69.71 -9.52
N MET A 44 77.68 -69.25 -10.25
CA MET A 44 77.98 -67.82 -10.40
C MET A 44 76.83 -67.08 -11.10
N PHE A 45 76.19 -67.68 -12.11
CA PHE A 45 75.02 -67.13 -12.78
C PHE A 45 73.82 -67.03 -11.84
N LEU A 46 73.52 -68.08 -11.06
CA LEU A 46 72.46 -68.09 -10.06
C LEU A 46 72.72 -67.08 -8.94
N GLN A 47 73.95 -66.96 -8.43
CA GLN A 47 74.32 -65.97 -7.42
C GLN A 47 74.15 -64.53 -7.94
N LYS A 48 74.57 -64.27 -9.17
CA LYS A 48 74.37 -62.95 -9.82
C LYS A 48 72.88 -62.66 -10.05
N LYS A 49 72.09 -63.65 -10.45
CA LYS A 49 70.64 -63.54 -10.61
C LYS A 49 69.94 -63.30 -9.27
N TYR A 50 70.35 -63.98 -8.20
CA TYR A 50 69.83 -63.79 -6.86
C TYR A 50 70.07 -62.37 -6.35
N GLY A 51 71.31 -61.87 -6.40
CA GLY A 51 71.64 -60.47 -6.07
C GLY A 51 71.11 -59.42 -7.05
N THR A 52 70.40 -59.84 -8.12
CA THR A 52 69.57 -58.96 -8.96
C THR A 52 68.12 -58.99 -8.46
N LEU A 53 67.58 -60.18 -8.17
CA LEU A 53 66.24 -60.37 -7.60
C LEU A 53 66.08 -59.72 -6.22
N GLU A 54 67.13 -59.66 -5.40
CA GLU A 54 67.11 -58.91 -4.13
C GLU A 54 66.88 -57.41 -4.37
N LYS A 55 67.56 -56.81 -5.36
CA LYS A 55 67.36 -55.40 -5.72
C LYS A 55 65.99 -55.16 -6.38
N GLU A 56 65.59 -56.03 -7.30
CA GLU A 56 64.25 -56.00 -7.91
C GLU A 56 63.15 -56.08 -6.83
N ASN A 57 63.41 -56.77 -5.69
CA ASN A 57 62.52 -56.83 -4.53
C ASN A 57 62.58 -55.55 -3.66
N ASP A 58 63.77 -54.99 -3.39
CA ASP A 58 63.91 -53.72 -2.66
C ASP A 58 63.21 -52.56 -3.42
N ASP A 59 63.45 -52.45 -4.74
CA ASP A 59 62.81 -51.48 -5.64
C ASP A 59 61.26 -51.66 -5.66
N LEU A 60 60.79 -52.92 -5.63
CA LEU A 60 59.37 -53.27 -5.52
C LEU A 60 58.75 -52.81 -4.19
N ASN A 61 59.46 -53.01 -3.08
CA ASN A 61 58.98 -52.62 -1.74
C ASN A 61 58.94 -51.09 -1.58
N GLU A 62 59.92 -50.36 -2.10
CA GLU A 62 59.88 -48.88 -2.13
C GLU A 62 58.72 -48.38 -3.00
N SER A 63 58.49 -49.00 -4.16
CA SER A 63 57.37 -48.66 -5.06
C SER A 63 56.00 -48.94 -4.43
N LEU A 64 55.87 -50.07 -3.71
CA LEU A 64 54.65 -50.43 -2.98
C LEU A 64 54.37 -49.46 -1.81
N ALA A 65 55.41 -49.03 -1.09
CA ALA A 65 55.25 -48.04 -0.02
C ALA A 65 54.78 -46.67 -0.56
N LYS A 66 55.32 -46.23 -1.71
CA LYS A 66 54.85 -45.02 -2.40
C LYS A 66 53.40 -45.14 -2.85
N TYR A 67 53.01 -46.29 -3.40
CA TYR A 67 51.62 -46.59 -3.78
C TYR A 67 50.68 -46.47 -2.58
N GLN A 68 51.03 -47.09 -1.44
CA GLN A 68 50.22 -47.03 -0.22
C GLN A 68 50.05 -45.61 0.32
N LEU A 69 51.11 -44.79 0.33
CA LEU A 69 51.05 -43.40 0.76
C LEU A 69 50.13 -42.54 -0.13
N VAL A 70 50.20 -42.71 -1.46
CA VAL A 70 49.31 -42.01 -2.39
C VAL A 70 47.86 -42.52 -2.28
N GLU A 71 47.65 -43.81 -1.97
CA GLU A 71 46.32 -44.38 -1.74
C GLU A 71 45.67 -43.87 -0.44
N GLU A 72 46.44 -43.73 0.64
CA GLU A 72 45.97 -43.10 1.88
C GLU A 72 45.70 -41.61 1.70
N ASP A 73 46.57 -40.88 1.01
CA ASP A 73 46.36 -39.47 0.72
C ASP A 73 45.13 -39.24 -0.16
N LYS A 74 44.97 -40.00 -1.24
CA LYS A 74 43.82 -39.85 -2.13
C LYS A 74 42.51 -40.02 -1.36
N LYS A 75 42.41 -41.00 -0.45
CA LYS A 75 41.23 -41.19 0.40
C LYS A 75 40.91 -39.96 1.27
N LYS A 76 41.92 -39.29 1.82
CA LYS A 76 41.72 -38.04 2.60
C LYS A 76 41.15 -36.94 1.69
N VAL A 77 41.69 -36.77 0.49
CA VAL A 77 41.22 -35.76 -0.48
C VAL A 77 39.82 -36.11 -1.00
N ASP A 78 39.52 -37.38 -1.26
CA ASP A 78 38.18 -37.87 -1.62
C ASP A 78 37.16 -37.57 -0.49
N GLU A 79 37.52 -37.81 0.78
CA GLU A 79 36.70 -37.49 1.96
C GLU A 79 36.49 -35.97 2.13
N GLU A 80 37.53 -35.16 1.97
CA GLU A 80 37.45 -33.69 1.99
C GLU A 80 36.60 -33.14 0.83
N LEU A 81 36.68 -33.72 -0.36
CA LEU A 81 35.87 -33.35 -1.52
C LEU A 81 34.38 -33.65 -1.28
N VAL A 82 34.05 -34.83 -0.74
CA VAL A 82 32.68 -35.18 -0.34
C VAL A 82 32.15 -34.22 0.74
N TRP A 83 32.98 -33.85 1.72
CA TRP A 83 32.61 -32.87 2.75
C TRP A 83 32.38 -31.48 2.17
N MET A 84 33.26 -31.02 1.27
CA MET A 84 33.14 -29.71 0.60
C MET A 84 31.91 -29.63 -0.32
N HIS A 85 31.59 -30.70 -1.06
CA HIS A 85 30.35 -30.78 -1.86
C HIS A 85 29.11 -30.65 -0.97
N LYS A 86 29.12 -31.29 0.21
CA LYS A 86 28.03 -31.16 1.19
C LYS A 86 27.94 -29.75 1.77
N LYS A 87 29.07 -29.11 2.13
CA LYS A 87 29.09 -27.73 2.64
C LYS A 87 28.55 -26.75 1.58
N TYR A 88 29.02 -26.86 0.34
CA TYR A 88 28.57 -26.05 -0.81
C TYR A 88 27.08 -26.24 -1.09
N SER A 89 26.58 -27.48 -1.11
CA SER A 89 25.16 -27.77 -1.37
C SER A 89 24.23 -27.25 -0.26
N ASN A 90 24.68 -27.24 1.00
CA ASN A 90 23.91 -26.64 2.10
C ASN A 90 23.82 -25.12 1.94
N LEU A 91 24.96 -24.47 1.69
CA LEU A 91 25.03 -23.02 1.52
C LEU A 91 24.25 -22.55 0.28
N GLN A 92 24.24 -23.32 -0.82
CA GLN A 92 23.43 -22.98 -2.00
C GLN A 92 21.94 -22.98 -1.68
N ARG A 93 21.45 -23.96 -0.93
CA ARG A 93 20.06 -23.99 -0.45
C ARG A 93 19.74 -22.78 0.42
N GLU A 94 20.64 -22.40 1.33
CA GLU A 94 20.46 -21.25 2.21
C GLU A 94 20.50 -19.92 1.45
N PHE A 95 21.36 -19.80 0.42
CA PHE A 95 21.38 -18.68 -0.53
C PHE A 95 20.08 -18.57 -1.32
N ASP A 96 19.58 -19.68 -1.87
CA ASP A 96 18.32 -19.71 -2.61
C ASP A 96 17.13 -19.32 -1.69
N GLU A 97 17.15 -19.77 -0.43
CA GLU A 97 16.14 -19.43 0.60
C GLU A 97 16.20 -17.97 1.05
N VAL A 98 17.39 -17.35 1.13
CA VAL A 98 17.56 -15.91 1.43
C VAL A 98 17.18 -15.04 0.23
N SER A 99 17.55 -15.41 -1.00
CA SER A 99 17.13 -14.69 -2.22
C SER A 99 15.61 -14.62 -2.33
N VAL A 100 14.92 -15.75 -2.12
CA VAL A 100 13.46 -15.84 -2.15
C VAL A 100 12.79 -15.08 -0.99
N GLN A 101 13.52 -14.75 0.08
CA GLN A 101 13.05 -13.83 1.13
C GLN A 101 13.27 -12.36 0.76
N LEU A 102 14.40 -12.03 0.10
CA LEU A 102 14.70 -10.69 -0.40
C LEU A 102 13.67 -10.26 -1.44
N ASP A 103 13.40 -11.09 -2.45
CA ASP A 103 12.41 -10.82 -3.50
C ASP A 103 11.04 -10.47 -2.89
N LYS A 104 10.59 -11.25 -1.89
CA LYS A 104 9.32 -11.03 -1.17
C LYS A 104 9.34 -9.74 -0.35
N ALA A 105 10.44 -9.45 0.34
CA ALA A 105 10.57 -8.21 1.11
C ALA A 105 10.53 -6.98 0.19
N GLN A 106 11.15 -7.05 -1.00
CA GLN A 106 11.12 -6.00 -2.01
C GLN A 106 9.72 -5.83 -2.64
N ASP A 107 9.04 -6.92 -2.98
CA ASP A 107 7.66 -6.88 -3.50
C ASP A 107 6.67 -6.29 -2.46
N MET A 108 6.81 -6.66 -1.19
CA MET A 108 6.02 -6.09 -0.09
C MET A 108 6.34 -4.61 0.13
N MET A 109 7.62 -4.23 0.14
CA MET A 109 8.06 -2.84 0.32
C MET A 109 7.47 -1.95 -0.78
N ARG A 110 7.58 -2.36 -2.05
CA ARG A 110 6.98 -1.64 -3.19
C ARG A 110 5.46 -1.47 -3.04
N TYR A 111 4.76 -2.48 -2.54
CA TYR A 111 3.31 -2.40 -2.28
C TYR A 111 2.98 -1.43 -1.14
N THR A 112 3.76 -1.42 -0.05
CA THR A 112 3.57 -0.45 1.05
C THR A 112 3.92 0.98 0.65
N GLU A 113 4.95 1.18 -0.19
CA GLU A 113 5.30 2.48 -0.78
C GLU A 113 4.19 3.00 -1.71
N GLU A 114 3.59 2.13 -2.55
CA GLU A 114 2.46 2.47 -3.40
C GLU A 114 1.23 2.88 -2.57
N LYS A 115 0.90 2.12 -1.51
CA LYS A 115 -0.21 2.45 -0.59
C LYS A 115 0.05 3.72 0.24
N LEU A 116 1.28 3.96 0.66
CA LEU A 116 1.66 5.20 1.33
C LEU A 116 1.47 6.40 0.40
N SER A 117 1.91 6.30 -0.87
CA SER A 117 1.70 7.37 -1.85
C SER A 117 0.22 7.63 -2.18
N GLU A 118 -0.66 6.61 -2.10
CA GLU A 118 -2.11 6.79 -2.21
C GLU A 118 -2.67 7.54 -0.99
N THR A 119 -2.39 7.07 0.24
CA THR A 119 -2.92 7.66 1.47
C THR A 119 -2.39 9.07 1.74
N GLU A 120 -1.14 9.38 1.38
CA GLU A 120 -0.60 10.75 1.39
C GLU A 120 -1.35 11.67 0.40
N SER A 121 -1.76 11.16 -0.76
CA SER A 121 -2.56 11.95 -1.72
C SER A 121 -3.98 12.17 -1.23
N GLU A 122 -4.64 11.15 -0.68
CA GLU A 122 -5.95 11.30 -0.04
C GLU A 122 -5.89 12.30 1.12
N THR A 123 -4.85 12.22 1.96
CA THR A 123 -4.60 13.16 3.07
C THR A 123 -4.49 14.60 2.57
N GLN A 124 -3.83 14.86 1.44
CA GLN A 124 -3.78 16.19 0.84
C GLN A 124 -5.14 16.67 0.32
N ASP A 125 -5.92 15.81 -0.34
CA ASP A 125 -7.24 16.20 -0.87
C ASP A 125 -8.30 16.37 0.22
N LEU A 126 -8.25 15.60 1.30
CA LEU A 126 -9.08 15.81 2.49
C LEU A 126 -8.75 17.15 3.17
N ASN A 127 -7.47 17.51 3.29
CA ASN A 127 -7.05 18.83 3.78
C ASN A 127 -7.53 19.97 2.86
N ARG A 128 -7.50 19.80 1.52
CA ARG A 128 -8.09 20.77 0.58
C ARG A 128 -9.59 20.92 0.79
N LYS A 129 -10.32 19.82 0.97
CA LYS A 129 -11.78 19.81 1.25
C LYS A 129 -12.10 20.51 2.58
N ILE A 130 -11.32 20.28 3.63
CA ILE A 130 -11.45 20.95 4.94
C ILE A 130 -11.33 22.47 4.79
N ASN A 131 -10.30 22.96 4.10
CA ASN A 131 -10.08 24.39 3.91
C ASN A 131 -11.23 25.07 3.14
N LEU A 132 -11.88 24.34 2.22
CA LEU A 132 -13.06 24.83 1.50
C LEU A 132 -14.31 24.86 2.41
N LEU A 133 -14.56 23.78 3.16
CA LEU A 133 -15.68 23.72 4.10
C LEU A 133 -15.58 24.76 5.23
N GLU A 134 -14.37 25.04 5.74
CA GLU A 134 -14.15 26.09 6.74
C GLU A 134 -14.42 27.50 6.17
N LEU A 135 -14.08 27.74 4.90
CA LEU A 135 -14.36 28.99 4.21
C LEU A 135 -15.87 29.17 3.94
N ASP A 136 -16.55 28.13 3.46
CA ASP A 136 -17.99 28.17 3.19
C ASP A 136 -18.83 28.25 4.48
N LEU A 137 -18.40 27.58 5.57
CA LEU A 137 -18.98 27.74 6.91
C LEU A 137 -18.84 29.19 7.41
N THR A 138 -17.61 29.73 7.39
CA THR A 138 -17.35 31.14 7.79
C THR A 138 -18.20 32.12 6.97
N ARG A 139 -18.40 31.84 5.68
CA ARG A 139 -19.24 32.64 4.80
C ARG A 139 -20.73 32.54 5.18
N SER A 140 -21.23 31.34 5.43
CA SER A 140 -22.60 31.11 5.87
C SER A 140 -22.89 31.82 7.19
N GLU A 141 -22.03 31.66 8.20
CA GLU A 141 -22.14 32.33 9.51
C GLU A 141 -22.17 33.86 9.39
N SER A 142 -21.34 34.44 8.52
CA SER A 142 -21.33 35.88 8.22
C SER A 142 -22.67 36.34 7.62
N GLN A 143 -23.28 35.54 6.75
CA GLN A 143 -24.60 35.83 6.17
C GLN A 143 -25.75 35.63 7.19
N VAL A 144 -25.65 34.66 8.10
CA VAL A 144 -26.59 34.47 9.21
C VAL A 144 -26.63 35.75 10.06
N GLU A 145 -25.46 36.28 10.41
CA GLU A 145 -25.32 37.50 11.22
C GLU A 145 -25.86 38.74 10.48
N GLU A 146 -25.56 38.89 9.18
CA GLU A 146 -26.14 39.95 8.34
C GLU A 146 -27.68 39.94 8.36
N LYS A 147 -28.30 38.75 8.22
CA LYS A 147 -29.77 38.62 8.24
C LYS A 147 -30.37 38.71 9.64
N ARG A 148 -29.63 38.34 10.69
CA ARG A 148 -30.03 38.57 12.08
C ARG A 148 -30.13 40.07 12.38
N VAL A 149 -29.10 40.85 12.01
CA VAL A 149 -29.08 42.31 12.20
C VAL A 149 -30.18 43.00 11.38
N GLN A 150 -30.39 42.61 10.11
CA GLN A 150 -31.48 43.16 9.30
C GLN A 150 -32.88 42.91 9.91
N ALA A 151 -33.15 41.69 10.40
CA ALA A 151 -34.42 41.37 11.04
C ALA A 151 -34.63 42.15 12.36
N GLU A 152 -33.57 42.37 13.13
CA GLU A 152 -33.63 43.18 14.35
C GLU A 152 -33.92 44.66 14.03
N GLU A 153 -33.25 45.25 13.03
CA GLU A 153 -33.57 46.61 12.59
C GLU A 153 -35.00 46.77 12.06
N ASP A 154 -35.48 45.82 11.23
CA ASP A 154 -36.81 45.92 10.62
C ASP A 154 -37.93 45.65 11.64
N SER A 155 -37.66 44.87 12.69
CA SER A 155 -38.52 44.71 13.85
C SER A 155 -38.64 46.01 14.68
N GLU A 156 -37.54 46.73 14.92
CA GLU A 156 -37.57 48.05 15.57
C GLU A 156 -38.36 49.08 14.73
N LYS A 157 -38.14 49.11 13.40
CA LYS A 157 -38.89 49.96 12.46
C LYS A 157 -40.38 49.60 12.47
N LEU A 158 -40.72 48.31 12.47
CA LEU A 158 -42.10 47.81 12.54
C LEU A 158 -42.78 48.28 13.83
N GLN A 159 -42.14 48.10 14.99
CA GLN A 159 -42.68 48.56 16.26
C GLN A 159 -42.89 50.08 16.28
N SER A 160 -41.99 50.85 15.66
CA SER A 160 -42.14 52.30 15.50
C SER A 160 -43.35 52.65 14.60
N ALA A 161 -43.48 52.01 13.44
CA ALA A 161 -44.59 52.20 12.50
C ALA A 161 -45.95 51.81 13.10
N GLU A 162 -46.03 50.71 13.84
CA GLU A 162 -47.26 50.31 14.55
C GLU A 162 -47.64 51.30 15.64
N ASN A 163 -46.69 51.79 16.44
CA ASN A 163 -46.97 52.83 17.44
C ASN A 163 -47.44 54.14 16.78
N ARG A 164 -46.91 54.47 15.60
CA ARG A 164 -47.34 55.62 14.78
C ARG A 164 -48.78 55.44 14.30
N ALA A 165 -49.09 54.30 13.69
CA ALA A 165 -50.43 53.92 13.25
C ALA A 165 -51.44 53.96 14.40
N LEU A 166 -51.16 53.28 15.52
CA LEU A 166 -52.03 53.27 16.71
C LEU A 166 -52.24 54.65 17.33
N THR A 167 -51.29 55.58 17.15
CA THR A 167 -51.43 56.97 17.63
C THR A 167 -52.30 57.80 16.68
N ALA A 168 -52.12 57.65 15.37
CA ALA A 168 -52.94 58.28 14.35
C ALA A 168 -54.40 57.76 14.39
N GLU A 169 -54.62 56.44 14.47
CA GLU A 169 -55.93 55.79 14.64
C GLU A 169 -56.68 56.31 15.88
N ARG A 170 -55.98 56.49 17.00
CA ARG A 170 -56.55 57.10 18.23
C ARG A 170 -56.86 58.58 18.09
N ASN A 171 -56.23 59.29 17.15
CA ASN A 171 -56.54 60.69 16.87
C ASN A 171 -57.72 60.80 15.89
N VAL A 172 -57.76 59.97 14.83
CA VAL A 172 -58.95 59.78 13.97
C VAL A 172 -60.20 59.59 14.82
N GLN A 173 -60.18 58.63 15.75
CA GLN A 173 -61.33 58.37 16.63
C GLN A 173 -61.75 59.57 17.50
N LYS A 174 -60.81 60.41 17.97
CA LYS A 174 -61.19 61.63 18.73
C LYS A 174 -61.84 62.65 17.81
N LEU A 175 -61.22 62.91 16.67
CA LEU A 175 -61.68 63.90 15.70
C LEU A 175 -63.03 63.52 15.11
N GLU A 176 -63.29 62.23 14.84
CA GLU A 176 -64.62 61.71 14.49
C GLU A 176 -65.66 62.00 15.58
N ASN A 177 -65.33 61.77 16.87
CA ASN A 177 -66.22 62.08 17.99
C ASN A 177 -66.43 63.60 18.19
N ASP A 178 -65.44 64.44 17.88
CA ASP A 178 -65.54 65.89 18.00
C ASP A 178 -66.28 66.51 16.81
N ILE A 179 -66.12 65.98 15.60
CA ILE A 179 -66.99 66.24 14.44
C ILE A 179 -68.43 65.84 14.75
N GLU A 180 -68.68 64.69 15.37
CA GLU A 180 -70.05 64.27 15.70
C GLU A 180 -70.72 65.23 16.70
N LYS A 181 -69.95 65.82 17.64
CA LYS A 181 -70.45 66.87 18.56
C LYS A 181 -70.70 68.18 17.82
N LEU A 182 -69.70 68.69 17.08
CA LEU A 182 -69.81 69.95 16.33
C LEU A 182 -70.94 69.88 15.29
N THR A 183 -71.14 68.73 14.64
CA THR A 183 -72.26 68.51 13.72
C THR A 183 -73.59 68.51 14.45
N LYS A 184 -73.69 67.93 15.67
CA LYS A 184 -74.91 68.00 16.50
C LYS A 184 -75.19 69.42 17.02
N GLU A 185 -74.16 70.17 17.39
CA GLU A 185 -74.28 71.57 17.83
C GLU A 185 -74.68 72.48 16.66
N LEU A 186 -74.06 72.28 15.48
CA LEU A 186 -74.43 72.94 14.23
C LEU A 186 -75.85 72.54 13.79
N GLU A 187 -76.24 71.26 13.88
CA GLU A 187 -77.62 70.83 13.66
C GLU A 187 -78.59 71.49 14.65
N VAL A 188 -78.19 71.79 15.89
CA VAL A 188 -79.05 72.46 16.86
C VAL A 188 -79.19 73.95 16.57
N GLU A 189 -78.12 74.67 16.21
CA GLU A 189 -78.23 76.06 15.77
C GLU A 189 -78.94 76.19 14.42
N GLN A 190 -78.59 75.34 13.44
CA GLN A 190 -79.32 75.21 12.19
C GLN A 190 -80.77 74.77 12.42
N LYS A 191 -81.13 73.99 13.45
CA LYS A 191 -82.54 73.72 13.76
C LYS A 191 -83.24 74.86 14.47
N LYS A 192 -82.55 75.72 15.22
CA LYS A 192 -83.16 76.99 15.67
C LYS A 192 -83.44 77.88 14.46
N PHE A 193 -82.46 78.07 13.58
CA PHE A 193 -82.57 78.87 12.35
C PHE A 193 -83.51 78.24 11.30
N LYS A 194 -83.63 76.91 11.25
CA LYS A 194 -84.48 76.15 10.32
C LYS A 194 -85.84 75.75 10.90
N THR A 195 -86.07 75.83 12.21
CA THR A 195 -87.46 76.02 12.67
C THR A 195 -87.92 77.38 12.14
N LEU A 196 -87.12 78.43 12.36
CA LEU A 196 -87.32 79.77 11.77
C LEU A 196 -87.40 79.80 10.22
N CYS A 197 -86.95 78.76 9.50
CA CYS A 197 -86.99 78.67 8.03
C CYS A 197 -87.83 77.51 7.45
N GLU A 198 -88.35 76.57 8.24
CA GLU A 198 -89.42 75.62 7.84
C GLU A 198 -90.79 76.03 8.40
N ASP A 199 -90.81 76.98 9.34
CA ASP A 199 -91.85 78.02 9.43
C ASP A 199 -91.92 78.89 8.12
N LEU A 200 -91.13 78.53 7.07
CA LEU A 200 -91.03 79.16 5.74
C LEU A 200 -91.07 78.18 4.50
N ASP A 201 -90.80 76.84 4.58
CA ASP A 201 -90.38 75.96 3.42
C ASP A 201 -91.03 74.50 3.27
N GLU A 202 -90.30 73.32 3.43
CA GLU A 202 -90.68 71.81 3.48
C GLU A 202 -90.14 70.75 2.32
N ALA A 203 -89.21 69.67 2.50
CA ALA A 203 -88.20 68.91 1.51
C ALA A 203 -87.85 67.25 1.34
N CYS A 204 -86.62 66.66 0.89
CA CYS A 204 -86.28 65.22 0.25
C CYS A 204 -84.85 64.31 0.33
N SER A 205 -84.47 63.18 -0.47
CA SER A 205 -83.29 62.08 -0.31
C SER A 205 -82.60 61.13 -1.51
N GLN A 206 -81.77 59.95 -1.37
CA GLN A 206 -80.79 59.11 -2.38
C GLN A 206 -80.21 57.54 -2.19
N MET A 207 -79.18 56.87 -2.94
CA MET A 207 -78.75 55.32 -3.12
C MET A 207 -77.26 54.73 -3.65
N MET A 208 -76.82 53.35 -3.73
CA MET A 208 -75.43 52.68 -4.23
C MET A 208 -75.14 51.03 -4.48
N ASP A 209 -73.97 50.39 -5.01
CA ASP A 209 -73.58 48.84 -5.33
C ASP A 209 -72.06 48.22 -5.74
N TYR A 210 -71.70 46.83 -5.86
CA TYR A 210 -70.66 45.95 -6.73
C TYR A 210 -69.47 44.83 -6.29
N VAL A 211 -68.97 43.71 -7.04
CA VAL A 211 -67.82 42.60 -6.73
C VAL A 211 -67.26 41.38 -7.75
N ASN A 212 -66.03 40.62 -7.71
CA ASN A 212 -65.52 39.27 -8.45
C ASN A 212 -64.02 38.49 -8.33
N THR A 213 -63.69 37.14 -8.71
CA THR A 213 -62.41 36.35 -9.34
C THR A 213 -61.46 35.10 -8.72
N GLN A 214 -60.82 34.02 -9.44
CA GLN A 214 -59.52 33.07 -9.16
C GLN A 214 -59.05 31.62 -9.90
N LEU A 215 -57.78 30.99 -9.74
CA LEU A 215 -57.03 29.54 -9.84
C LEU A 215 -56.40 28.71 -11.14
N LEU A 216 -55.53 27.57 -11.32
CA LEU A 216 -54.38 26.57 -10.79
C LEU A 216 -53.80 25.42 -11.90
N TYR A 217 -52.89 24.31 -11.99
CA TYR A 217 -51.73 23.35 -11.43
C TYR A 217 -51.12 22.20 -12.49
N LEU A 218 -50.16 21.12 -12.54
CA LEU A 218 -48.89 20.34 -11.95
C LEU A 218 -48.19 19.07 -12.84
N VAL A 219 -46.97 18.36 -12.59
CA VAL A 219 -46.17 17.25 -13.45
C VAL A 219 -45.13 16.10 -12.81
N LEU A 220 -44.37 15.10 -13.50
CA LEU A 220 -43.48 13.88 -13.00
C LEU A 220 -42.35 12.98 -13.88
N VAL A 221 -41.46 12.04 -13.29
CA VAL A 221 -40.55 10.77 -13.68
C VAL A 221 -39.03 10.63 -14.24
N ARG A 222 -38.07 10.02 -13.46
CA ARG A 222 -36.80 9.15 -13.74
C ARG A 222 -35.51 9.64 -14.54
N ILE A 223 -34.29 9.00 -14.66
CA ILE A 223 -33.38 7.95 -13.99
C ILE A 223 -31.90 7.88 -14.60
N THR A 224 -30.93 7.05 -14.10
CA THR A 224 -29.45 6.92 -14.48
C THR A 224 -28.84 5.45 -14.55
N PHE A 225 -27.52 5.22 -14.81
CA PHE A 225 -26.81 3.89 -15.01
C PHE A 225 -25.22 3.86 -14.83
N SER A 226 -24.52 2.68 -14.80
CA SER A 226 -23.05 2.47 -14.45
C SER A 226 -22.31 1.24 -15.12
N TYR A 227 -20.96 1.03 -14.95
CA TYR A 227 -20.07 0.06 -15.71
C TYR A 227 -18.81 -0.56 -14.98
N ASP A 228 -18.07 -1.49 -15.65
CA ASP A 228 -16.65 -2.03 -15.49
C ASP A 228 -16.19 -2.89 -14.25
N THR A 229 -14.98 -3.51 -14.08
CA THR A 229 -13.59 -3.41 -14.68
C THR A 229 -12.75 -4.76 -14.84
N GLN A 230 -11.48 -4.92 -14.35
CA GLN A 230 -10.46 -5.96 -14.74
C GLN A 230 -9.91 -6.94 -13.62
N ILE A 231 -9.59 -8.21 -14.01
CA ILE A 231 -8.42 -9.08 -13.57
C ILE A 231 -8.40 -9.61 -12.07
N LEU A 232 -7.73 -10.69 -11.56
CA LEU A 232 -6.80 -11.80 -11.96
C LEU A 232 -7.11 -13.15 -11.22
N ARG A 233 -6.45 -14.30 -11.54
CA ARG A 233 -6.18 -15.46 -10.60
C ARG A 233 -5.08 -16.46 -11.09
N TYR A 234 -4.74 -17.51 -10.32
CA TYR A 234 -3.39 -18.14 -10.23
C TYR A 234 -3.30 -19.72 -10.31
N THR A 235 -2.06 -20.28 -10.45
CA THR A 235 -1.47 -21.58 -9.93
C THR A 235 -1.58 -23.01 -10.60
N ILE A 236 -0.40 -23.64 -10.92
CA ILE A 236 0.19 -24.96 -10.40
C ILE A 236 0.30 -26.35 -11.19
N GLN A 237 1.57 -26.88 -11.29
CA GLN A 237 2.21 -28.27 -11.25
C GLN A 237 2.23 -29.46 -12.32
N ALA A 238 3.48 -29.89 -12.67
CA ALA A 238 4.19 -31.22 -12.51
C ALA A 238 4.21 -32.50 -13.47
N ALA A 239 5.41 -32.79 -14.05
CA ALA A 239 6.31 -34.00 -13.91
C ALA A 239 6.29 -35.38 -14.72
N PHE A 240 7.42 -35.66 -15.41
CA PHE A 240 8.29 -36.88 -15.53
C PHE A 240 8.09 -38.13 -16.46
N ILE A 241 9.11 -39.02 -16.49
CA ILE A 241 9.52 -40.08 -17.47
C ILE A 241 10.46 -41.13 -16.75
N ILE A 242 11.33 -42.08 -17.19
CA ILE A 242 11.86 -42.79 -18.40
C ILE A 242 12.41 -44.21 -17.96
N ILE A 243 12.97 -45.05 -18.86
CA ILE A 243 13.47 -46.44 -18.58
C ILE A 243 14.87 -46.70 -19.23
N VAL A 244 15.67 -47.67 -18.74
CA VAL A 244 17.09 -47.96 -19.14
C VAL A 244 17.42 -49.48 -19.31
N SER A 245 18.71 -49.89 -19.42
CA SER A 245 19.25 -51.25 -19.75
C SER A 245 20.76 -51.34 -19.30
N VAL A 246 21.64 -52.36 -19.52
CA VAL A 246 21.77 -53.44 -20.53
C VAL A 246 22.34 -54.79 -19.99
N ASN A 247 23.62 -55.18 -20.25
CA ASN A 247 24.24 -56.54 -20.14
C ASN A 247 25.80 -56.40 -20.23
N MET A 248 26.74 -57.36 -20.17
CA MET A 248 26.81 -58.85 -20.13
C MET A 248 28.16 -59.33 -19.48
N GLU A 249 28.69 -60.53 -19.78
CA GLU A 249 29.90 -61.17 -19.20
C GLU A 249 30.79 -61.85 -20.26
N ALA A 250 32.10 -62.02 -20.01
CA ALA A 250 32.98 -62.99 -20.68
C ALA A 250 34.29 -63.27 -19.89
N CYS A 251 34.80 -64.51 -19.89
CA CYS A 251 35.99 -64.92 -19.12
C CYS A 251 36.98 -65.85 -19.87
N LYS A 252 38.26 -65.88 -19.44
CA LYS A 252 39.38 -66.66 -20.05
C LYS A 252 40.33 -67.23 -18.96
N LYS A 253 41.14 -68.26 -19.28
CA LYS A 253 42.02 -69.00 -18.31
C LYS A 253 43.49 -69.15 -18.80
N LYS A 254 44.38 -69.76 -17.99
CA LYS A 254 45.81 -69.38 -17.84
C LYS A 254 46.92 -70.27 -18.48
N MET A 255 47.33 -71.40 -17.84
CA MET A 255 48.56 -72.19 -18.14
C MET A 255 49.92 -71.50 -17.82
N ASN A 256 51.06 -72.20 -17.98
CA ASN A 256 52.48 -71.74 -17.85
C ASN A 256 52.94 -71.40 -16.39
N ALA A 257 54.22 -71.63 -16.06
CA ALA A 257 54.69 -71.75 -14.64
C ALA A 257 55.93 -70.90 -14.23
N LEU A 258 57.15 -71.43 -14.21
CA LEU A 258 58.32 -70.79 -13.55
C LEU A 258 59.01 -69.66 -14.34
N ILE A 259 59.07 -69.75 -15.67
CA ILE A 259 59.41 -68.58 -16.51
C ILE A 259 58.35 -67.50 -16.28
N LEU A 260 57.10 -67.93 -16.18
CA LEU A 260 55.99 -67.08 -15.80
C LEU A 260 56.10 -66.57 -14.35
N GLU A 261 56.83 -67.19 -13.40
CA GLU A 261 57.06 -66.58 -12.08
C GLU A 261 58.02 -65.38 -12.13
N ARG A 262 59.09 -65.43 -12.93
CA ARG A 262 59.93 -64.24 -13.16
C ARG A 262 59.19 -63.18 -13.96
N VAL A 263 58.48 -63.59 -15.02
CA VAL A 263 57.70 -62.67 -15.85
C VAL A 263 56.59 -62.03 -15.01
N ASN A 264 55.82 -62.80 -14.23
CA ASN A 264 54.88 -62.29 -13.21
C ASN A 264 55.53 -61.30 -12.23
N ALA A 265 56.80 -61.47 -11.85
CA ALA A 265 57.44 -60.58 -10.88
C ALA A 265 57.75 -59.21 -11.50
N LEU A 266 58.24 -59.20 -12.74
CA LEU A 266 58.46 -57.97 -13.52
C LEU A 266 57.13 -57.34 -13.94
N GLU A 267 56.17 -58.14 -14.41
CA GLU A 267 54.79 -57.72 -14.69
C GLU A 267 54.12 -57.12 -13.45
N LYS A 268 54.35 -57.66 -12.24
CA LYS A 268 53.87 -57.06 -10.98
C LYS A 268 54.54 -55.73 -10.65
N ALA A 269 55.84 -55.59 -10.91
CA ALA A 269 56.54 -54.32 -10.69
C ALA A 269 56.05 -53.23 -11.65
N GLU A 270 55.88 -53.60 -12.93
CA GLU A 270 55.31 -52.74 -13.97
C GLU A 270 53.83 -52.41 -13.65
N ASP A 271 53.03 -53.38 -13.21
CA ASP A 271 51.65 -53.20 -12.72
C ASP A 271 51.59 -52.19 -11.55
N ILE A 272 52.46 -52.32 -10.54
CA ILE A 272 52.47 -51.44 -9.37
C ILE A 272 52.92 -50.03 -9.77
N SER A 273 53.92 -49.90 -10.64
CA SER A 273 54.38 -48.61 -11.18
C SER A 273 53.30 -47.91 -12.01
N ASN A 274 52.62 -48.65 -12.89
CA ASN A 274 51.50 -48.14 -13.69
C ASN A 274 50.32 -47.73 -12.81
N LYS A 275 49.97 -48.54 -11.79
CA LYS A 275 48.91 -48.21 -10.82
C LYS A 275 49.28 -47.01 -9.95
N TYR A 276 50.55 -46.84 -9.58
CA TYR A 276 51.05 -45.66 -8.88
C TYR A 276 50.84 -44.40 -9.72
N GLN A 277 51.27 -44.40 -11.00
CA GLN A 277 51.10 -43.25 -11.88
C GLN A 277 49.63 -42.92 -12.14
N GLN A 278 48.78 -43.94 -12.36
CA GLN A 278 47.33 -43.75 -12.49
C GLN A 278 46.70 -43.15 -11.24
N LEU A 279 47.09 -43.64 -10.05
CA LEU A 279 46.56 -43.17 -8.77
C LEU A 279 47.03 -41.75 -8.42
N GLU A 280 48.27 -41.39 -8.78
CA GLU A 280 48.82 -40.03 -8.63
C GLU A 280 48.13 -39.04 -9.59
N GLU A 281 47.87 -39.45 -10.83
CA GLU A 281 47.03 -38.71 -11.78
C GLU A 281 45.57 -38.55 -11.31
N GLU A 282 44.99 -39.59 -10.70
CA GLU A 282 43.65 -39.52 -10.12
C GLU A 282 43.61 -38.59 -8.92
N LYS A 283 44.52 -38.75 -7.94
CA LYS A 283 44.63 -37.87 -6.77
C LYS A 283 44.69 -36.41 -7.21
N LYS A 284 45.54 -36.09 -8.19
CA LYS A 284 45.66 -34.73 -8.71
C LYS A 284 44.35 -34.17 -9.28
N LYS A 285 43.55 -34.99 -9.98
CA LYS A 285 42.25 -34.56 -10.52
C LYS A 285 41.25 -34.22 -9.39
N VAL A 286 41.31 -34.96 -8.28
CA VAL A 286 40.51 -34.71 -7.06
C VAL A 286 41.02 -33.47 -6.32
N ASP A 287 42.34 -33.28 -6.19
CA ASP A 287 42.97 -32.05 -5.65
C ASP A 287 42.54 -30.80 -6.44
N ASP A 288 42.59 -30.86 -7.78
CA ASP A 288 42.19 -29.78 -8.69
C ASP A 288 40.67 -29.46 -8.57
N GLU A 289 39.81 -30.49 -8.42
CA GLU A 289 38.37 -30.29 -8.17
C GLU A 289 38.10 -29.69 -6.80
N LEU A 290 38.77 -30.17 -5.75
CA LEU A 290 38.65 -29.68 -4.38
C LEU A 290 39.02 -28.19 -4.29
N ALA A 291 40.12 -27.77 -4.92
CA ALA A 291 40.54 -26.38 -4.97
C ALA A 291 39.55 -25.48 -5.74
N TRP A 292 38.98 -25.98 -6.85
CA TRP A 292 37.93 -25.28 -7.60
C TRP A 292 36.64 -25.13 -6.78
N LEU A 293 36.25 -26.18 -6.06
CA LEU A 293 35.05 -26.19 -5.24
C LEU A 293 35.19 -25.30 -4.00
N GLN A 294 36.35 -25.31 -3.33
CA GLN A 294 36.69 -24.35 -2.26
C GLN A 294 36.60 -22.90 -2.76
N LYS A 295 37.11 -22.61 -3.96
CA LYS A 295 36.99 -21.27 -4.56
C LYS A 295 35.55 -20.88 -4.88
N LYS A 296 34.72 -21.81 -5.35
CA LYS A 296 33.28 -21.59 -5.53
C LYS A 296 32.56 -21.36 -4.20
N HIS A 297 32.90 -22.13 -3.18
CA HIS A 297 32.37 -21.98 -1.84
C HIS A 297 32.64 -20.59 -1.29
N GLY A 298 33.90 -20.13 -1.35
CA GLY A 298 34.31 -18.80 -0.92
C GLY A 298 33.89 -17.65 -1.85
N ASN A 299 33.23 -17.93 -2.98
CA ASN A 299 32.39 -16.94 -3.69
C ASN A 299 31.02 -16.88 -3.05
N LEU A 300 30.32 -18.02 -3.02
CA LEU A 300 28.95 -18.13 -2.54
C LEU A 300 28.79 -17.66 -1.08
N GLU A 301 29.80 -17.82 -0.22
CA GLU A 301 29.79 -17.26 1.15
C GLU A 301 29.68 -15.73 1.15
N ARG A 302 30.43 -15.04 0.28
CA ARG A 302 30.34 -13.57 0.17
C ARG A 302 29.04 -13.12 -0.49
N ASP A 303 28.61 -13.84 -1.51
CA ASP A 303 27.38 -13.51 -2.23
C ASP A 303 26.15 -13.74 -1.30
N PHE A 304 26.23 -14.71 -0.39
CA PHE A 304 25.27 -14.98 0.69
C PHE A 304 25.28 -13.89 1.78
N ASP A 305 26.47 -13.49 2.26
CA ASP A 305 26.61 -12.39 3.22
C ASP A 305 26.04 -11.08 2.65
N GLU A 306 26.26 -10.81 1.36
CA GLU A 306 25.71 -9.64 0.68
C GLU A 306 24.17 -9.70 0.56
N LEU A 307 23.59 -10.82 0.09
CA LEU A 307 22.12 -10.97 0.02
C LEU A 307 21.46 -10.87 1.40
N THR A 308 22.08 -11.46 2.43
CA THR A 308 21.58 -11.38 3.81
C THR A 308 21.60 -9.93 4.30
N GLY A 309 22.70 -9.21 4.06
CA GLY A 309 22.82 -7.79 4.36
C GLY A 309 21.94 -6.88 3.48
N GLN A 310 21.42 -7.34 2.34
CA GLN A 310 20.38 -6.64 1.59
C GLN A 310 18.99 -6.91 2.19
N LEU A 311 18.70 -8.17 2.56
CA LEU A 311 17.43 -8.59 3.17
C LEU A 311 17.14 -7.82 4.47
N GLU A 312 18.11 -7.71 5.38
CA GLU A 312 17.97 -6.95 6.63
C GLU A 312 17.59 -5.47 6.35
N LYS A 313 18.26 -4.82 5.38
CA LYS A 313 17.97 -3.43 5.02
C LYS A 313 16.58 -3.27 4.41
N THR A 314 16.15 -4.19 3.55
CA THR A 314 14.80 -4.16 2.97
C THR A 314 13.73 -4.42 4.03
N GLN A 315 13.99 -5.28 5.02
CA GLN A 315 13.06 -5.51 6.15
C GLN A 315 12.96 -4.30 7.09
N ASP A 316 14.08 -3.62 7.39
CA ASP A 316 14.08 -2.38 8.18
C ASP A 316 13.35 -1.23 7.45
N LEU A 317 13.53 -1.11 6.13
CA LEU A 317 12.82 -0.14 5.30
C LEU A 317 11.32 -0.45 5.20
N LEU A 318 10.95 -1.71 4.97
CA LEU A 318 9.55 -2.17 4.96
C LEU A 318 8.85 -1.83 6.28
N ARG A 319 9.47 -2.12 7.43
CA ARG A 319 8.88 -1.78 8.74
C ARG A 319 8.66 -0.27 8.89
N TYR A 320 9.57 0.56 8.37
CA TYR A 320 9.44 2.02 8.39
C TYR A 320 8.31 2.51 7.45
N THR A 321 8.13 1.92 6.27
CA THR A 321 7.02 2.26 5.37
C THR A 321 5.68 1.78 5.91
N GLU A 322 5.62 0.62 6.58
CA GLU A 322 4.43 0.13 7.30
C GLU A 322 4.04 1.05 8.47
N GLU A 323 5.00 1.54 9.25
CA GLU A 323 4.77 2.51 10.32
C GLU A 323 4.22 3.85 9.77
N LYS A 324 4.81 4.36 8.67
CA LYS A 324 4.33 5.58 8.01
C LYS A 324 2.94 5.42 7.36
N LEU A 325 2.66 4.27 6.76
CA LEU A 325 1.32 3.96 6.24
C LEU A 325 0.28 3.93 7.36
N SER A 326 0.60 3.33 8.51
CA SER A 326 -0.32 3.32 9.66
C SER A 326 -0.54 4.72 10.26
N GLU A 327 0.44 5.63 10.19
CA GLU A 327 0.26 7.03 10.58
C GLU A 327 -0.69 7.75 9.60
N THR A 328 -0.42 7.71 8.29
CA THR A 328 -1.22 8.41 7.27
C THR A 328 -2.64 7.85 7.15
N GLU A 329 -2.86 6.55 7.34
CA GLU A 329 -4.20 5.95 7.45
C GLU A 329 -4.97 6.49 8.67
N SER A 330 -4.29 6.75 9.80
CA SER A 330 -4.93 7.34 10.98
C SER A 330 -5.26 8.81 10.77
N GLU A 331 -4.35 9.60 10.19
CA GLU A 331 -4.62 10.99 9.81
C GLU A 331 -5.77 11.08 8.82
N THR A 332 -5.81 10.20 7.81
CA THR A 332 -6.90 10.08 6.84
C THR A 332 -8.25 9.83 7.53
N GLN A 333 -8.30 8.99 8.56
CA GLN A 333 -9.53 8.76 9.34
C GLN A 333 -9.96 10.00 10.15
N ASP A 334 -9.02 10.71 10.79
CA ASP A 334 -9.34 11.89 11.61
C ASP A 334 -9.72 13.12 10.76
N LEU A 335 -9.12 13.29 9.57
CA LEU A 335 -9.54 14.29 8.59
C LEU A 335 -10.96 14.02 8.08
N ASN A 336 -11.30 12.74 7.81
CA ASN A 336 -12.67 12.36 7.47
C ASN A 336 -13.66 12.63 8.61
N ARG A 337 -13.28 12.41 9.88
CA ARG A 337 -14.10 12.79 11.05
C ARG A 337 -14.31 14.31 11.11
N LYS A 338 -13.27 15.11 10.87
CA LYS A 338 -13.35 16.58 10.81
C LYS A 338 -14.27 17.07 9.68
N ILE A 339 -14.19 16.46 8.50
CA ILE A 339 -15.07 16.75 7.35
C ILE A 339 -16.54 16.53 7.71
N ASN A 340 -16.89 15.38 8.29
CA ASN A 340 -18.28 15.07 8.66
C ASN A 340 -18.85 16.07 9.70
N LEU A 341 -18.00 16.61 10.59
CA LEU A 341 -18.40 17.66 11.54
C LEU A 341 -18.62 18.99 10.82
N LEU A 342 -17.66 19.43 9.99
CA LEU A 342 -17.78 20.67 9.21
C LEU A 342 -18.98 20.67 8.25
N GLU A 343 -19.27 19.54 7.60
CA GLU A 343 -20.46 19.40 6.75
C GLU A 343 -21.76 19.49 7.56
N SER A 344 -21.80 18.95 8.78
CA SER A 344 -22.93 19.07 9.69
C SER A 344 -23.11 20.51 10.20
N ASP A 345 -22.03 21.19 10.56
CA ASP A 345 -22.07 22.57 11.06
C ASP A 345 -22.39 23.57 9.92
N LEU A 346 -21.89 23.35 8.70
CA LEU A 346 -22.28 24.10 7.51
C LEU A 346 -23.78 23.93 7.22
N THR A 347 -24.27 22.68 7.16
CA THR A 347 -25.71 22.39 6.95
C THR A 347 -26.59 23.09 8.00
N ARG A 348 -26.11 23.16 9.25
CA ARG A 348 -26.79 23.86 10.34
C ARG A 348 -26.76 25.39 10.17
N SER A 349 -25.63 25.94 9.75
CA SER A 349 -25.50 27.38 9.47
C SER A 349 -26.38 27.81 8.29
N GLU A 350 -26.42 27.02 7.21
CA GLU A 350 -27.32 27.25 6.07
C GLU A 350 -28.80 27.18 6.46
N GLY A 351 -29.18 26.25 7.35
CA GLY A 351 -30.54 26.18 7.91
C GLY A 351 -30.92 27.41 8.74
N LEU A 352 -29.99 27.94 9.54
CA LEU A 352 -30.18 29.18 10.29
C LEU A 352 -30.23 30.41 9.36
N LEU A 353 -29.46 30.40 8.26
CA LEU A 353 -29.46 31.47 7.26
C LEU A 353 -30.82 31.58 6.60
N GLU A 354 -31.42 30.46 6.18
CA GLU A 354 -32.76 30.46 5.59
C GLU A 354 -33.83 30.87 6.60
N GLU A 355 -33.73 30.45 7.87
CA GLU A 355 -34.61 30.92 8.95
C GLU A 355 -34.56 32.46 9.09
N LYS A 356 -33.37 33.06 9.15
CA LYS A 356 -33.23 34.52 9.25
C LYS A 356 -33.59 35.26 7.97
N ARG A 357 -33.37 34.64 6.80
CA ARG A 357 -33.81 35.19 5.51
C ARG A 357 -35.33 35.29 5.44
N VAL A 358 -36.03 34.23 5.84
CA VAL A 358 -37.50 34.20 5.90
C VAL A 358 -38.00 35.21 6.94
N GLN A 359 -37.45 35.23 8.16
CA GLN A 359 -37.88 36.18 9.19
C GLN A 359 -37.74 37.65 8.75
N ALA A 360 -36.63 38.02 8.10
CA ALA A 360 -36.44 39.37 7.58
C ALA A 360 -37.42 39.73 6.45
N GLU A 361 -37.75 38.77 5.56
CA GLU A 361 -38.76 38.95 4.50
C GLU A 361 -40.17 39.15 5.10
N ASP A 362 -40.49 38.35 6.11
CA ASP A 362 -41.74 38.41 6.88
C ASP A 362 -41.90 39.74 7.63
N ASP A 363 -40.87 40.21 8.34
CA ASP A 363 -40.92 41.47 9.09
C ASP A 363 -40.89 42.71 8.19
N SER A 364 -40.20 42.63 7.04
CA SER A 364 -40.23 43.69 6.02
C SER A 364 -41.63 43.86 5.41
N THR A 365 -42.37 42.77 5.15
CA THR A 365 -43.76 42.88 4.66
C THR A 365 -44.73 43.40 5.73
N LYS A 366 -44.55 43.01 6.99
CA LYS A 366 -45.30 43.59 8.14
C LYS A 366 -45.03 45.09 8.27
N LEU A 367 -43.76 45.51 8.15
CA LEU A 367 -43.34 46.92 8.20
C LEU A 367 -44.04 47.75 7.12
N GLN A 368 -44.03 47.30 5.86
CA GLN A 368 -44.72 47.99 4.76
C GLN A 368 -46.24 48.12 5.00
N SER A 369 -46.86 47.12 5.61
CA SER A 369 -48.28 47.16 6.00
C SER A 369 -48.54 48.16 7.13
N ALA A 370 -47.70 48.17 8.16
CA ALA A 370 -47.78 49.11 9.29
C ALA A 370 -47.54 50.57 8.86
N GLU A 371 -46.55 50.82 7.99
CA GLU A 371 -46.30 52.14 7.41
C GLU A 371 -47.47 52.63 6.53
N SER A 372 -48.03 51.74 5.70
CA SER A 372 -49.19 52.07 4.87
C SER A 372 -50.40 52.46 5.72
N ARG A 373 -50.66 51.69 6.79
CA ARG A 373 -51.73 51.95 7.76
C ARG A 373 -51.49 53.26 8.54
N ALA A 374 -50.26 53.54 8.94
CA ALA A 374 -49.89 54.81 9.56
C ALA A 374 -50.17 56.00 8.62
N LEU A 375 -49.70 55.92 7.37
CA LEU A 375 -49.89 56.98 6.36
C LEU A 375 -51.36 57.22 6.01
N GLU A 376 -52.19 56.16 6.00
CA GLU A 376 -53.64 56.30 5.77
C GLU A 376 -54.35 56.94 6.98
N ALA A 377 -54.02 56.49 8.19
CA ALA A 377 -54.55 57.09 9.42
C ALA A 377 -54.12 58.57 9.57
N GLU A 378 -52.87 58.90 9.27
CA GLU A 378 -52.34 60.28 9.27
C GLU A 378 -53.07 61.19 8.27
N ARG A 379 -53.33 60.70 7.05
CA ARG A 379 -54.15 61.42 6.06
C ARG A 379 -55.61 61.57 6.47
N ASN A 380 -56.13 60.69 7.33
CA ASN A 380 -57.48 60.82 7.86
C ASN A 380 -57.53 61.80 9.03
N VAL A 381 -56.51 61.84 9.91
CA VAL A 381 -56.31 62.92 10.89
C VAL A 381 -56.33 64.28 10.19
N GLU A 382 -55.49 64.49 9.17
CA GLU A 382 -55.40 65.76 8.44
C GLU A 382 -56.75 66.22 7.85
N LYS A 383 -57.54 65.30 7.25
CA LYS A 383 -58.88 65.62 6.74
C LYS A 383 -59.83 66.03 7.86
N LEU A 384 -59.88 65.25 8.94
CA LEU A 384 -60.81 65.48 10.04
C LEU A 384 -60.47 66.75 10.82
N GLU A 385 -59.19 67.11 10.95
CA GLU A 385 -58.77 68.43 11.47
C GLU A 385 -59.28 69.56 10.57
N ASN A 386 -59.12 69.45 9.25
CA ASN A 386 -59.66 70.42 8.29
C ASN A 386 -61.20 70.49 8.30
N ASP A 387 -61.90 69.39 8.60
CA ASP A 387 -63.37 69.36 8.70
C ASP A 387 -63.87 69.90 10.05
N ILE A 388 -63.12 69.73 11.14
CA ILE A 388 -63.35 70.44 12.41
C ILE A 388 -63.20 71.95 12.24
N ASP A 389 -62.16 72.42 11.55
CA ASP A 389 -61.96 73.85 11.30
C ASP A 389 -63.13 74.45 10.49
N LYS A 390 -63.65 73.72 9.48
CA LYS A 390 -64.85 74.12 8.73
C LYS A 390 -66.08 74.14 9.62
N LEU A 391 -66.39 73.05 10.33
CA LEU A 391 -67.59 72.95 11.17
C LEU A 391 -67.57 73.96 12.32
N THR A 392 -66.40 74.22 12.91
CA THR A 392 -66.21 75.26 13.94
C THR A 392 -66.47 76.65 13.37
N LYS A 393 -66.00 76.93 12.15
CA LYS A 393 -66.29 78.19 11.45
C LYS A 393 -67.77 78.31 11.06
N GLU A 394 -68.38 77.26 10.51
CA GLU A 394 -69.79 77.24 10.13
C GLU A 394 -70.70 77.38 11.35
N LEU A 395 -70.36 76.74 12.48
CA LEU A 395 -71.04 76.93 13.77
C LEU A 395 -70.90 78.37 14.26
N GLY A 396 -69.70 78.96 14.17
CA GLY A 396 -69.48 80.37 14.50
C GLY A 396 -70.24 81.34 13.59
N ASP A 397 -70.26 81.09 12.28
CA ASP A 397 -70.99 81.87 11.29
C ASP A 397 -72.52 81.72 11.46
N GLU A 398 -73.03 80.53 11.82
CA GLU A 398 -74.45 80.28 12.07
C GLU A 398 -74.91 80.83 13.43
N GLN A 399 -74.09 80.71 14.48
CA GLN A 399 -74.32 81.42 15.75
C GLN A 399 -74.30 82.94 15.55
N ALA A 400 -73.42 83.46 14.68
CA ALA A 400 -73.41 84.88 14.32
C ALA A 400 -74.67 85.28 13.53
N LYS A 401 -75.14 84.47 12.56
CA LYS A 401 -76.43 84.71 11.87
C LYS A 401 -77.61 84.66 12.83
N TYR A 402 -77.73 83.62 13.65
CA TYR A 402 -78.80 83.48 14.63
C TYR A 402 -78.77 84.64 15.63
N LYS A 403 -77.59 85.01 16.14
CA LYS A 403 -77.43 86.20 16.99
C LYS A 403 -77.82 87.47 16.26
N THR A 404 -77.36 87.69 15.03
CA THR A 404 -77.69 88.92 14.26
C THR A 404 -79.19 89.00 14.00
N MET A 405 -79.82 87.89 13.62
CA MET A 405 -81.27 87.81 13.42
C MET A 405 -82.05 87.95 14.74
N CYS A 406 -81.51 87.51 15.87
CA CYS A 406 -82.06 87.81 17.19
C CYS A 406 -81.87 89.28 17.61
N ASP A 407 -80.70 89.88 17.34
CA ASP A 407 -80.42 91.30 17.59
C ASP A 407 -81.33 92.18 16.70
N ASP A 408 -81.51 91.81 15.43
CA ASP A 408 -82.43 92.43 14.46
C ASP A 408 -83.90 92.26 14.88
N LEU A 409 -84.28 91.08 15.39
CA LEU A 409 -85.64 90.83 15.91
C LEU A 409 -85.87 91.55 17.24
N GLU A 410 -84.86 91.70 18.09
CA GLU A 410 -84.93 92.47 19.33
C GLU A 410 -84.99 93.98 19.01
N GLU A 411 -84.21 94.47 18.04
CA GLU A 411 -84.33 95.85 17.56
C GLU A 411 -85.71 96.07 16.90
N ALA A 412 -86.18 95.18 16.05
CA ALA A 412 -87.52 95.25 15.45
C ALA A 412 -88.64 95.17 16.50
N CYS A 413 -88.49 94.37 17.56
CA CYS A 413 -89.44 94.34 18.68
C CYS A 413 -89.42 95.64 19.49
N ASN A 414 -88.25 96.22 19.74
CA ASN A 414 -88.14 97.51 20.41
C ASN A 414 -88.73 98.64 19.53
N GLN A 415 -88.48 98.61 18.22
CA GLN A 415 -89.12 99.49 17.21
C GLN A 415 -90.65 99.24 17.03
N MET A 416 -91.21 98.19 17.66
CA MET A 416 -92.66 97.94 17.75
C MET A 416 -93.25 98.28 19.13
N VAL A 417 -92.44 98.77 20.07
CA VAL A 417 -92.83 99.06 21.47
C VAL A 417 -92.78 100.56 21.80
N ASP A 418 -91.97 101.36 21.09
CA ASP A 418 -92.00 102.84 21.06
C ASP A 418 -93.00 103.39 20.01
#